data_AF-A0A7S3EF57-F1
#
_entry.id   AF-A0A7S3EF57-F1
#
_cell.length_a   1.000
_cell.length_b   1.000
_cell.length_c   1.000
_cell.angle_alpha   90.00
_cell.angle_beta   90.00
_cell.angle_gamma   90.00
#
_symmetry.space_group_name_H-M   'P 1'
#
loop_
_entity.id
_entity.type
_entity.pdbx_description
1 polymer ?
#
loop_
_entity_poly.entity_id
_entity_poly.type
_entity_poly.pdbx_seq_one_letter_code
_entity_poly.pdbx_strand_id
1 'polypeptide(L)'
;MSESVIKRKGVETGIRGLTLLEGFLTEAEEQTLLRAVDSKGWENLSKRRVQHHGYAFDYKVRGVNPREKIGPLPRFVEPIVSRLKALDDVGQEFDQLTVNEYVPGVGLSPHVDTHSMFTNVLASVSLAGHTVMEFRRGDEKQALLLQRRSVLILSGEARYAWRHYIPHRKTDPLEEGLAVSRPARRVSFTFRRIQVKPCNCDWPDECDTRKNEQLKILPGVEDEYVRRMYDAIAPHFSSTRFSRWPKVVEFLNSIDKGSVIADVGCGNGKYLSTREDCMFLASDLSIGLVNVCMEKSFDAVAADGLNCPYRDSSCDAAICIAVVHHISSVERRKRLVAEIARVLRRGGRALITAWAMEQEKPAKTIEKWEKIEGNDFFVPWHLPSHRTQKQHEQDPCSVRKTTPDDSFQVYKRYYHLFQEGELEALVNSVPGARAVDSFFDKSNWCVIFEATA
;
A
#
# COMPACT_ATOMS: atom_id res chain seq x y z
N MET A 1 -1.06 8.29 51.74
CA MET A 1 -2.45 7.98 51.32
C MET A 1 -2.34 7.44 49.91
N SER A 2 -2.72 6.18 49.65
CA SER A 2 -2.72 5.64 48.28
C SER A 2 -3.78 6.40 47.48
N GLU A 3 -3.37 7.21 46.50
CA GLU A 3 -4.30 7.74 45.50
C GLU A 3 -5.01 6.54 44.87
N SER A 4 -6.33 6.45 45.04
CA SER A 4 -7.13 5.38 44.46
C SER A 4 -7.09 5.48 42.93
N VAL A 5 -6.71 4.41 42.26
CA VAL A 5 -6.71 4.34 40.78
C VAL A 5 -8.16 4.40 40.28
N ILE A 6 -8.51 5.44 39.53
CA ILE A 6 -9.83 5.57 38.89
C ILE A 6 -9.76 4.88 37.53
N LYS A 7 -10.64 3.90 37.30
CA LYS A 7 -10.72 3.14 36.05
C LYS A 7 -12.01 3.47 35.32
N ARG A 8 -11.90 4.01 34.10
CA ARG A 8 -13.02 4.24 33.17
C ARG A 8 -12.92 3.30 31.98
N LYS A 9 -14.02 2.65 31.59
CA LYS A 9 -14.06 1.69 30.47
C LYS A 9 -15.28 1.88 29.58
N GLY A 10 -15.14 1.51 28.30
CA GLY A 10 -16.27 1.17 27.45
C GLY A 10 -17.34 2.27 27.41
N VAL A 11 -18.52 1.95 27.95
CA VAL A 11 -19.69 2.86 28.04
C VAL A 11 -19.34 4.20 28.70
N GLU A 12 -18.53 4.21 29.77
CA GLU A 12 -18.12 5.45 30.45
C GLU A 12 -17.22 6.34 29.58
N THR A 13 -16.48 5.73 28.66
CA THR A 13 -15.64 6.44 27.69
C THR A 13 -16.34 6.69 26.36
N GLY A 14 -17.54 6.12 26.16
CA GLY A 14 -18.25 6.10 24.89
C GLY A 14 -17.63 5.21 23.80
N ILE A 15 -16.53 4.48 24.07
CA ILE A 15 -15.80 3.67 23.07
C ILE A 15 -15.50 2.27 23.60
N ARG A 16 -15.98 1.22 22.91
CA ARG A 16 -15.68 -0.16 23.28
C ARG A 16 -14.19 -0.47 23.10
N GLY A 17 -13.61 -1.19 24.06
CA GLY A 17 -12.18 -1.53 24.05
C GLY A 17 -11.25 -0.37 24.43
N LEU A 18 -11.79 0.76 24.87
CA LEU A 18 -11.00 1.87 25.44
C LEU A 18 -11.05 1.79 26.97
N THR A 19 -9.89 1.93 27.62
CA THR A 19 -9.75 1.99 29.08
C THR A 19 -8.83 3.13 29.48
N LEU A 20 -9.25 3.98 30.41
CA LEU A 20 -8.42 5.00 31.04
C LEU A 20 -8.22 4.67 32.52
N LEU A 21 -6.98 4.62 32.96
CA LEU A 21 -6.59 4.46 34.37
C LEU A 21 -5.88 5.72 34.85
N GLU A 22 -6.53 6.48 35.74
CA GLU A 22 -5.95 7.66 36.39
C GLU A 22 -5.17 7.23 37.64
N GLY A 23 -4.08 7.93 37.96
CA GLY A 23 -3.21 7.55 39.09
C GLY A 23 -2.42 6.24 38.86
N PHE A 24 -2.23 5.85 37.60
CA PHE A 24 -1.48 4.64 37.23
C PHE A 24 0.01 4.70 37.62
N LEU A 25 0.58 5.90 37.65
CA LEU A 25 1.93 6.16 38.14
C LEU A 25 1.89 6.91 39.47
N THR A 26 2.88 6.64 40.32
CA THR A 26 3.23 7.55 41.41
C THR A 26 4.01 8.76 40.88
N GLU A 27 4.06 9.85 41.64
CA GLU A 27 4.86 11.03 41.30
C GLU A 27 6.35 10.69 41.15
N ALA A 28 6.89 9.82 42.03
CA ALA A 28 8.29 9.39 41.98
C ALA A 28 8.64 8.59 40.72
N GLU A 29 7.73 7.72 40.28
CA GLU A 29 7.87 6.97 39.02
C GLU A 29 7.87 7.92 37.83
N GLU A 30 6.93 8.88 37.79
CA GLU A 30 6.85 9.86 36.72
C GLU A 30 8.14 10.70 36.61
N GLN A 31 8.68 11.18 37.74
CA GLN A 31 9.94 11.93 37.75
C GLN A 31 11.14 11.07 37.33
N THR A 32 11.11 9.76 37.60
CA THR A 32 12.15 8.83 37.17
C THR A 32 12.10 8.63 35.65
N LEU A 33 10.90 8.43 35.10
CA LEU A 33 10.69 8.29 33.66
C LEU A 33 11.10 9.56 32.90
N LEU A 34 10.71 10.74 33.39
CA LEU A 34 11.06 12.05 32.78
C LEU A 34 12.58 12.28 32.78
N ARG A 35 13.25 12.09 33.92
CA ARG A 35 14.72 12.20 34.00
C ARG A 35 15.43 11.24 33.06
N ALA A 36 14.93 10.00 32.94
CA ALA A 36 15.54 9.01 32.08
C ALA A 36 15.47 9.40 30.59
N VAL A 37 14.34 9.92 30.11
CA VAL A 37 14.24 10.38 28.71
C VAL A 37 14.98 11.69 28.47
N ASP A 38 15.01 12.59 29.46
CA ASP A 38 15.74 13.86 29.35
C ASP A 38 17.26 13.68 29.31
N SER A 39 17.76 12.58 29.89
CA SER A 39 19.17 12.20 29.81
C SER A 39 19.59 11.62 28.44
N LYS A 40 18.63 11.42 27.52
CA LYS A 40 18.86 10.85 26.19
C LYS A 40 18.66 11.87 25.08
N GLY A 41 19.23 11.58 23.91
CA GLY A 41 19.05 12.38 22.70
C GLY A 41 17.60 12.34 22.20
N TRP A 42 17.10 13.49 21.75
CA TRP A 42 15.78 13.63 21.13
C TRP A 42 15.92 13.75 19.62
N GLU A 43 15.09 13.02 18.88
CA GLU A 43 14.93 13.21 17.44
C GLU A 43 13.89 14.30 17.19
N ASN A 44 14.21 15.27 16.32
CA ASN A 44 13.31 16.36 15.99
C ASN A 44 12.49 16.01 14.75
N LEU A 45 11.17 15.85 14.92
CA LEU A 45 10.22 15.90 13.81
C LEU A 45 9.81 17.35 13.55
N SER A 46 9.12 17.60 12.44
CA SER A 46 8.73 18.94 12.01
C SER A 46 7.99 19.79 13.06
N LYS A 47 7.25 19.16 13.99
CA LYS A 47 6.46 19.87 15.02
C LYS A 47 6.70 19.38 16.45
N ARG A 48 7.37 18.25 16.66
CA ARG A 48 7.51 17.61 17.98
C ARG A 48 8.80 16.81 18.06
N ARG A 49 9.21 16.47 19.28
CA ARG A 49 10.39 15.62 19.49
C ARG A 49 9.99 14.21 19.91
N VAL A 50 10.77 13.23 19.49
CA VAL A 50 10.50 11.82 19.75
C VAL A 50 11.76 11.05 20.18
N GLN A 51 11.55 9.93 20.85
CA GLN A 51 12.57 8.89 21.05
C GLN A 51 11.93 7.54 20.77
N HIS A 52 12.66 6.61 20.14
CA HIS A 52 12.20 5.25 19.89
C HIS A 52 13.08 4.24 20.63
N HIS A 53 12.44 3.20 21.15
CA HIS A 53 13.12 2.05 21.75
C HIS A 53 12.46 0.76 21.30
N GLY A 54 13.21 -0.35 21.31
CA GLY A 54 12.76 -1.59 20.69
C GLY A 54 13.03 -1.58 19.19
N TYR A 55 12.15 -0.88 18.47
CA TYR A 55 12.22 -0.68 17.03
C TYR A 55 12.08 0.82 16.71
N ALA A 56 12.84 1.29 15.72
CA ALA A 56 12.69 2.65 15.21
C ALA A 56 11.37 2.77 14.44
N PHE A 57 10.64 3.86 14.66
CA PHE A 57 9.38 4.14 13.99
C PHE A 57 9.65 4.94 12.71
N ASP A 58 9.32 4.34 11.56
CA ASP A 58 9.41 5.01 10.27
C ASP A 58 8.07 5.71 9.96
N TYR A 59 8.12 7.03 9.94
CA TYR A 59 6.97 7.90 9.71
C TYR A 59 6.49 7.92 8.25
N LYS A 60 7.30 7.49 7.28
CA LYS A 60 6.90 7.37 5.87
C LYS A 60 5.93 6.21 5.67
N VAL A 61 6.26 5.05 6.25
CA VAL A 61 5.40 3.85 6.22
C VAL A 61 4.46 3.76 7.42
N ARG A 62 4.56 4.70 8.37
CA ARG A 62 3.80 4.76 9.63
C ARG A 62 3.89 3.45 10.41
N GLY A 63 5.08 2.90 10.53
CA GLY A 63 5.30 1.57 11.09
C GLY A 63 6.71 1.38 11.60
N VAL A 64 7.16 0.14 11.64
CA VAL A 64 8.54 -0.23 11.94
C VAL A 64 9.06 -1.17 10.86
N ASN A 65 10.37 -1.34 10.79
CA ASN A 65 10.96 -2.48 10.07
C ASN A 65 11.03 -3.68 11.04
N PRO A 66 10.20 -4.74 10.89
CA PRO A 66 10.21 -5.87 11.83
C PRO A 66 11.53 -6.67 11.82
N ARG A 67 12.35 -6.51 10.77
CA ARG A 67 13.66 -7.16 10.65
C ARG A 67 14.79 -6.41 11.33
N GLU A 68 14.55 -5.17 11.75
CA GLU A 68 15.60 -4.28 12.25
C GLU A 68 15.25 -3.76 13.64
N LYS A 69 15.71 -4.49 14.65
CA LYS A 69 15.54 -4.14 16.06
C LYS A 69 16.71 -3.30 16.55
N ILE A 70 16.45 -2.07 16.99
CA ILE A 70 17.48 -1.13 17.48
C ILE A 70 17.97 -1.45 18.91
N GLY A 71 17.24 -2.29 19.64
CA GLY A 71 17.63 -2.76 20.98
C GLY A 71 16.44 -3.29 21.79
N PRO A 72 16.64 -3.71 23.06
CA PRO A 72 15.54 -4.02 23.96
C PRO A 72 14.82 -2.73 24.42
N LEU A 73 13.66 -2.89 25.08
CA LEU A 73 13.08 -1.79 25.84
C LEU A 73 14.01 -1.40 27.01
N PRO A 74 14.14 -0.11 27.35
CA PRO A 74 15.05 0.32 28.40
C PRO A 74 14.61 -0.19 29.78
N ARG A 75 15.57 -0.54 30.65
CA ARG A 75 15.28 -1.04 32.01
C ARG A 75 14.40 -0.10 32.84
N PHE A 76 14.51 1.22 32.65
CA PHE A 76 13.74 2.19 33.42
C PHE A 76 12.22 2.14 33.15
N VAL A 77 11.78 1.50 32.06
CA VAL A 77 10.34 1.27 31.80
C VAL A 77 9.87 -0.12 32.22
N GLU A 78 10.77 -1.01 32.66
CA GLU A 78 10.44 -2.38 33.03
C GLU A 78 9.34 -2.48 34.10
N PRO A 79 9.35 -1.69 35.20
CA PRO A 79 8.26 -1.74 36.18
C PRO A 79 6.90 -1.37 35.59
N ILE A 80 6.90 -0.44 34.61
CA ILE A 80 5.69 0.00 33.92
C ILE A 80 5.19 -1.09 32.99
N VAL A 81 6.08 -1.70 32.20
CA VAL A 81 5.73 -2.82 31.31
C VAL A 81 5.19 -4.00 32.10
N SER A 82 5.82 -4.37 33.22
CA SER A 82 5.31 -5.43 34.10
C SER A 82 3.92 -5.10 34.66
N ARG A 83 3.69 -3.85 35.08
CA ARG A 83 2.38 -3.40 35.56
C ARG A 83 1.33 -3.43 34.46
N LEU A 84 1.67 -2.98 33.24
CA LEU A 84 0.77 -3.04 32.09
C LEU A 84 0.39 -4.47 31.74
N LYS A 85 1.36 -5.39 31.70
CA LYS A 85 1.12 -6.80 31.41
C LYS A 85 0.17 -7.45 32.42
N ALA A 86 0.21 -7.03 33.68
CA ALA A 86 -0.66 -7.53 34.74
C ALA A 86 -2.11 -7.02 34.66
N LEU A 87 -2.43 -6.08 33.76
CA LEU A 87 -3.79 -5.62 33.56
C LEU A 87 -4.59 -6.61 32.70
N ASP A 88 -5.80 -6.94 33.14
CA ASP A 88 -6.71 -7.89 32.46
C ASP A 88 -6.95 -7.54 30.98
N ASP A 89 -6.97 -6.24 30.66
CA ASP A 89 -7.26 -5.72 29.31
C ASP A 89 -6.05 -5.76 28.36
N VAL A 90 -4.86 -6.17 28.85
CA VAL A 90 -3.61 -6.13 28.08
C VAL A 90 -3.16 -7.52 27.65
N GLY A 91 -2.91 -8.43 28.60
CA GLY A 91 -2.59 -9.84 28.32
C GLY A 91 -1.41 -10.09 27.34
N GLN A 92 -0.56 -9.10 27.08
CA GLN A 92 0.53 -9.18 26.11
C GLN A 92 1.82 -8.51 26.62
N GLU A 93 2.94 -8.91 26.03
CA GLU A 93 4.22 -8.20 26.15
C GLU A 93 4.29 -6.98 25.24
N PHE A 94 5.17 -6.03 25.55
CA PHE A 94 5.50 -4.91 24.67
C PHE A 94 6.96 -4.97 24.26
N ASP A 95 7.25 -4.69 22.99
CA ASP A 95 8.60 -4.72 22.44
C ASP A 95 8.97 -3.48 21.62
N GLN A 96 8.06 -2.51 21.52
CA GLN A 96 8.27 -1.22 20.88
C GLN A 96 7.73 -0.09 21.78
N LEU A 97 8.51 0.97 21.94
CA LEU A 97 8.14 2.19 22.66
C LEU A 97 8.44 3.43 21.83
N THR A 98 7.44 4.30 21.67
CA THR A 98 7.61 5.67 21.15
C THR A 98 7.37 6.66 22.29
N VAL A 99 8.38 7.44 22.65
CA VAL A 99 8.24 8.60 23.54
C VAL A 99 7.98 9.83 22.68
N ASN A 100 6.95 10.61 23.00
CA ASN A 100 6.64 11.87 22.33
C ASN A 100 6.63 13.01 23.34
N GLU A 101 7.23 14.14 22.99
CA GLU A 101 7.14 15.39 23.75
C GLU A 101 6.31 16.42 22.98
N TYR A 102 5.36 17.04 23.68
CA TYR A 102 4.46 18.06 23.17
C TYR A 102 4.59 19.33 23.99
N VAL A 103 4.61 20.46 23.28
CA VAL A 103 4.49 21.82 23.83
C VAL A 103 3.12 22.40 23.45
N PRO A 104 2.62 23.45 24.14
CA PRO A 104 1.33 24.07 23.82
C PRO A 104 1.19 24.45 22.34
N GLY A 105 0.05 24.10 21.72
CA GLY A 105 -0.22 24.30 20.30
C GLY A 105 0.22 23.14 19.40
N VAL A 106 1.10 22.27 19.87
CA VAL A 106 1.49 21.06 19.14
C VAL A 106 0.54 19.91 19.49
N GLY A 107 0.13 19.20 18.45
CA GLY A 107 -0.77 18.07 18.52
C GLY A 107 -0.28 16.90 17.67
N LEU A 108 -1.19 15.98 17.40
CA LEU A 108 -0.98 14.79 16.58
C LEU A 108 -2.18 14.67 15.65
N SER A 109 -1.98 14.46 14.35
CA SER A 109 -3.08 14.37 13.38
C SER A 109 -3.93 13.10 13.55
N PRO A 110 -5.20 13.09 13.12
CA PRO A 110 -6.06 11.90 13.08
C PRO A 110 -5.41 10.71 12.38
N HIS A 111 -5.31 9.58 13.08
CA HIS A 111 -4.78 8.32 12.55
C HIS A 111 -5.26 7.09 13.35
N VAL A 112 -5.16 5.93 12.71
CA VAL A 112 -5.16 4.62 13.37
C VAL A 112 -3.73 4.07 13.29
N ASP A 113 -3.28 3.39 14.33
CA ASP A 113 -1.98 2.72 14.32
C ASP A 113 -2.02 1.52 13.35
N THR A 114 -1.01 1.41 12.48
CA THR A 114 -0.97 0.43 11.38
C THR A 114 -1.31 -0.98 11.84
N HIS A 115 -2.29 -1.61 11.19
CA HIS A 115 -2.87 -2.89 11.62
C HIS A 115 -1.90 -4.04 11.39
N SER A 116 -1.16 -4.02 10.27
CA SER A 116 -0.14 -5.03 9.97
C SER A 116 1.10 -4.96 10.86
N MET A 117 1.35 -3.84 11.54
CA MET A 117 2.61 -3.59 12.25
C MET A 117 2.52 -3.81 13.75
N PHE A 118 1.36 -3.60 14.35
CA PHE A 118 1.17 -3.70 15.80
C PHE A 118 0.00 -4.61 16.16
N THR A 119 0.10 -5.32 17.27
CA THR A 119 -0.96 -6.23 17.74
C THR A 119 -2.22 -5.48 18.21
N ASN A 120 -3.17 -6.22 18.77
CA ASN A 120 -4.46 -5.72 19.23
C ASN A 120 -4.40 -4.64 20.32
N VAL A 121 -3.38 -4.65 21.19
CA VAL A 121 -3.35 -3.76 22.36
C VAL A 121 -2.24 -2.72 22.24
N LEU A 122 -2.60 -1.47 22.52
CA LEU A 122 -1.70 -0.32 22.64
C LEU A 122 -1.88 0.31 24.02
N ALA A 123 -0.80 0.74 24.65
CA ALA A 123 -0.86 1.46 25.93
C ALA A 123 -0.11 2.80 25.80
N SER A 124 -0.75 3.89 26.22
CA SER A 124 -0.18 5.23 26.21
C SER A 124 -0.19 5.84 27.60
N VAL A 125 0.98 5.95 28.22
CA VAL A 125 1.15 6.59 29.54
C VAL A 125 1.38 8.09 29.34
N SER A 126 0.65 8.93 30.07
CA SER A 126 0.75 10.40 30.00
C SER A 126 1.54 10.94 31.20
N LEU A 127 2.51 11.82 30.95
CA LEU A 127 3.40 12.41 31.96
C LEU A 127 3.51 13.93 31.76
N ALA A 128 3.95 14.62 32.82
CA ALA A 128 4.23 16.06 32.93
C ALA A 128 3.03 17.00 32.75
N GLY A 129 2.07 16.66 31.88
CA GLY A 129 0.95 17.53 31.57
C GLY A 129 -0.26 16.78 31.03
N HIS A 130 -1.43 17.40 31.21
CA HIS A 130 -2.69 16.90 30.66
C HIS A 130 -2.87 17.31 29.19
N THR A 131 -3.74 16.60 28.48
CA THR A 131 -4.27 17.02 27.18
C THR A 131 -5.61 16.35 26.95
N VAL A 132 -6.47 16.94 26.13
CA VAL A 132 -7.60 16.19 25.54
C VAL A 132 -7.13 15.44 24.30
N MET A 133 -7.39 14.13 24.27
CA MET A 133 -7.30 13.29 23.08
C MET A 133 -8.70 13.09 22.52
N GLU A 134 -8.86 13.29 21.21
CA GLU A 134 -10.12 13.14 20.50
C GLU A 134 -10.08 11.87 19.64
N PHE A 135 -11.25 11.24 19.50
CA PHE A 135 -11.47 10.01 18.75
C PHE A 135 -12.59 10.22 17.74
N ARG A 136 -12.42 9.71 16.53
CA ARG A 136 -13.41 9.78 15.45
C ARG A 136 -13.61 8.44 14.76
N ARG A 137 -14.87 8.12 14.46
CA ARG A 137 -15.28 7.03 13.56
C ARG A 137 -16.53 7.45 12.79
N GLY A 138 -16.42 7.66 11.48
CA GLY A 138 -17.49 8.29 10.69
C GLY A 138 -17.87 9.65 11.29
N ASP A 139 -19.15 9.82 11.61
CA ASP A 139 -19.68 11.02 12.27
C ASP A 139 -19.58 11.00 13.80
N GLU A 140 -19.27 9.84 14.40
CA GLU A 140 -19.14 9.70 15.84
C GLU A 140 -17.86 10.38 16.35
N LYS A 141 -17.98 11.11 17.46
CA LYS A 141 -16.87 11.84 18.09
C LYS A 141 -16.88 11.60 19.60
N GLN A 142 -15.70 11.35 20.15
CA GLN A 142 -15.49 11.24 21.59
C GLN A 142 -14.21 12.00 21.97
N ALA A 143 -14.17 12.52 23.19
CA ALA A 143 -13.03 13.26 23.70
C ALA A 143 -12.73 12.84 25.15
N LEU A 144 -11.47 12.59 25.46
CA LEU A 144 -11.03 12.20 26.79
C LEU A 144 -9.91 13.09 27.27
N LEU A 145 -10.06 13.62 28.48
CA LEU A 145 -9.00 14.33 29.19
C LEU A 145 -8.00 13.31 29.74
N LEU A 146 -6.79 13.29 29.20
CA LEU A 146 -5.69 12.46 29.65
C LEU A 146 -4.88 13.25 30.68
N GLN A 147 -5.11 12.98 31.97
CA GLN A 147 -4.32 13.56 33.06
C GLN A 147 -2.89 13.01 33.07
N ARG A 148 -1.95 13.75 33.67
CA ARG A 148 -0.62 13.19 33.97
C ARG A 148 -0.75 11.98 34.89
N ARG A 149 0.24 11.08 34.86
CA ARG A 149 0.26 9.81 35.62
C ARG A 149 -0.87 8.84 35.27
N SER A 150 -1.59 9.06 34.16
CA SER A 150 -2.60 8.13 33.66
C SER A 150 -2.04 7.20 32.59
N VAL A 151 -2.70 6.06 32.39
CA VAL A 151 -2.52 5.24 31.19
C VAL A 151 -3.83 5.08 30.45
N LEU A 152 -3.75 5.25 29.13
CA LEU A 152 -4.82 4.96 28.19
C LEU A 152 -4.50 3.65 27.46
N ILE A 153 -5.43 2.69 27.44
CA ILE A 153 -5.31 1.40 26.76
C ILE A 153 -6.34 1.36 25.65
N LEU A 154 -5.88 1.07 24.43
CA LEU A 154 -6.71 0.84 23.26
C LEU A 154 -6.62 -0.64 22.90
N SER A 155 -7.76 -1.31 22.83
CA SER A 155 -7.88 -2.68 22.31
C SER A 155 -9.14 -2.84 21.48
N GLY A 156 -9.17 -3.85 20.61
CA GLY A 156 -10.32 -4.14 19.75
C GLY A 156 -10.78 -2.92 18.96
N GLU A 157 -12.06 -2.57 19.10
CA GLU A 157 -12.68 -1.46 18.36
C GLU A 157 -11.92 -0.14 18.53
N ALA A 158 -11.56 0.23 19.76
CA ALA A 158 -10.83 1.47 20.03
C ALA A 158 -9.46 1.54 19.31
N ARG A 159 -8.81 0.39 19.11
CA ARG A 159 -7.48 0.29 18.47
C ARG A 159 -7.56 0.22 16.95
N TYR A 160 -8.62 -0.38 16.40
CA TYR A 160 -8.71 -0.70 14.97
C TYR A 160 -9.70 0.18 14.19
N ALA A 161 -10.74 0.73 14.83
CA ALA A 161 -11.81 1.44 14.14
C ALA A 161 -11.81 2.95 14.38
N TRP A 162 -11.22 3.40 15.49
CA TRP A 162 -11.26 4.80 15.92
C TRP A 162 -9.96 5.51 15.59
N ARG A 163 -10.05 6.60 14.83
CA ARG A 163 -8.94 7.52 14.59
C ARG A 163 -8.75 8.38 15.82
N HIS A 164 -7.60 8.26 16.47
CA HIS A 164 -7.26 9.05 17.66
C HIS A 164 -6.30 10.19 17.30
N TYR A 165 -6.41 11.31 18.01
CA TYR A 165 -5.57 12.49 17.76
C TYR A 165 -5.54 13.46 18.92
N ILE A 166 -4.56 14.37 18.89
CA ILE A 166 -4.45 15.49 19.82
C ILE A 166 -4.58 16.76 18.98
N PRO A 167 -5.65 17.56 19.11
CA PRO A 167 -5.81 18.78 18.32
C PRO A 167 -4.65 19.76 18.52
N HIS A 168 -4.28 20.49 17.46
CA HIS A 168 -3.29 21.57 17.53
C HIS A 168 -3.90 22.82 18.18
N ARG A 169 -3.87 22.88 19.52
CA ARG A 169 -4.41 24.02 20.30
C ARG A 169 -3.62 24.25 21.59
N LYS A 170 -3.77 25.45 22.16
CA LYS A 170 -3.12 25.86 23.42
C LYS A 170 -4.02 25.68 24.64
N THR A 171 -5.33 25.58 24.43
CA THR A 171 -6.35 25.37 25.46
C THR A 171 -7.25 24.21 25.06
N ASP A 172 -7.69 23.40 26.02
CA ASP A 172 -8.66 22.33 25.82
C ASP A 172 -10.03 22.74 26.38
N PRO A 173 -11.12 22.62 25.62
CA PRO A 173 -12.47 22.84 26.13
C PRO A 173 -12.85 21.73 27.13
N LEU A 174 -13.52 22.13 28.19
CA LEU A 174 -14.15 21.26 29.19
C LEU A 174 -15.68 21.44 29.12
N GLU A 175 -16.41 20.68 29.93
CA GLU A 175 -17.86 20.83 30.07
C GLU A 175 -18.25 22.25 30.52
N GLU A 176 -19.49 22.65 30.20
CA GLU A 176 -20.07 23.95 30.60
C GLU A 176 -19.37 25.20 30.06
N GLY A 177 -18.62 25.07 28.96
CA GLY A 177 -17.94 26.20 28.30
C GLY A 177 -16.64 26.65 28.98
N LEU A 178 -16.17 25.89 29.97
CA LEU A 178 -14.86 26.09 30.58
C LEU A 178 -13.75 25.64 29.63
N ALA A 179 -12.55 26.21 29.81
CA ALA A 179 -11.36 25.79 29.08
C ALA A 179 -10.15 25.75 30.00
N VAL A 180 -9.30 24.74 29.84
CA VAL A 180 -8.05 24.59 30.58
C VAL A 180 -6.87 24.84 29.66
N SER A 181 -5.88 25.59 30.14
CA SER A 181 -4.64 25.81 29.38
C SER A 181 -3.77 24.57 29.40
N ARG A 182 -3.25 24.18 28.23
CA ARG A 182 -2.32 23.06 28.15
C ARG A 182 -1.02 23.38 28.89
N PRO A 183 -0.46 22.43 29.65
CA PRO A 183 0.80 22.65 30.36
C PRO A 183 1.95 22.95 29.40
N ALA A 184 2.98 23.62 29.90
CA ALA A 184 4.18 23.96 29.11
C ALA A 184 4.85 22.73 28.49
N ARG A 185 4.65 21.55 29.09
CA ARG A 185 5.22 20.29 28.65
C ARG A 185 4.26 19.14 28.90
N ARG A 186 4.10 18.26 27.90
CA ARG A 186 3.50 16.94 28.04
C ARG A 186 4.40 15.90 27.40
N VAL A 187 4.62 14.78 28.07
CA VAL A 187 5.33 13.63 27.52
C VAL A 187 4.39 12.44 27.49
N SER A 188 4.42 11.63 26.42
CA SER A 188 3.68 10.36 26.38
C SER A 188 4.55 9.21 25.96
N PHE A 189 4.38 8.08 26.64
CA PHE A 189 5.06 6.82 26.35
C PHE A 189 4.05 5.86 25.74
N THR A 190 4.18 5.59 24.45
CA THR A 190 3.29 4.69 23.70
C THR A 190 3.96 3.34 23.50
N PHE A 191 3.45 2.32 24.17
CA PHE A 191 3.93 0.94 24.14
C PHE A 191 3.09 0.12 23.15
N ARG A 192 3.79 -0.67 22.32
CA ARG A 192 3.21 -1.56 21.32
C ARG A 192 3.94 -2.90 21.29
N ARG A 193 3.29 -3.89 20.68
CA ARG A 193 3.92 -5.15 20.31
C ARG A 193 3.92 -5.29 18.80
N ILE A 194 5.05 -5.67 18.21
CA ILE A 194 5.13 -5.89 16.78
C ILE A 194 4.27 -7.10 16.37
N GLN A 195 3.46 -6.89 15.34
CA GLN A 195 2.64 -7.91 14.72
C GLN A 195 3.49 -8.68 13.70
N VAL A 196 3.57 -10.00 13.86
CA VAL A 196 4.34 -10.89 12.97
C VAL A 196 3.46 -11.67 11.98
N LYS A 197 2.14 -11.64 12.18
CA LYS A 197 1.15 -12.30 11.32
C LYS A 197 0.27 -11.27 10.61
N PRO A 198 -0.22 -11.53 9.39
CA PRO A 198 -1.21 -10.68 8.75
C PRO A 198 -2.37 -10.35 9.70
N CYS A 199 -2.83 -9.08 9.70
CA CYS A 199 -3.94 -8.68 10.54
C CYS A 199 -5.26 -9.28 10.02
N ASN A 200 -6.03 -9.89 10.92
CA ASN A 200 -7.36 -10.43 10.63
C ASN A 200 -8.43 -9.82 11.55
N CYS A 201 -8.40 -8.50 11.71
CA CYS A 201 -9.37 -7.79 12.54
C CYS A 201 -10.74 -7.65 11.85
N ASP A 202 -11.78 -7.36 12.65
CA ASP A 202 -13.16 -7.19 12.17
C ASP A 202 -13.44 -5.82 11.52
N TRP A 203 -12.41 -4.98 11.33
CA TRP A 203 -12.53 -3.61 10.83
C TRP A 203 -11.74 -3.41 9.52
N PRO A 204 -12.23 -3.92 8.37
CA PRO A 204 -11.50 -3.88 7.10
C PRO A 204 -11.27 -2.46 6.57
N ASP A 205 -12.16 -1.51 6.87
CA ASP A 205 -12.12 -0.14 6.35
C ASP A 205 -10.91 0.67 6.82
N GLU A 206 -10.27 0.30 7.92
CA GLU A 206 -9.04 0.91 8.42
C GLU A 206 -7.83 -0.05 8.33
N CYS A 207 -8.07 -1.32 8.02
CA CYS A 207 -7.04 -2.36 8.02
C CYS A 207 -6.23 -2.39 6.72
N ASP A 208 -4.96 -2.00 6.80
CA ASP A 208 -4.03 -2.01 5.69
C ASP A 208 -3.76 -3.43 5.13
N THR A 209 -3.76 -4.46 5.99
CA THR A 209 -3.65 -5.87 5.53
C THR A 209 -4.85 -6.26 4.67
N ARG A 210 -6.07 -6.02 5.15
CA ARG A 210 -7.30 -6.44 4.47
C ARG A 210 -7.52 -5.63 3.19
N LYS A 211 -7.19 -4.34 3.19
CA LYS A 211 -7.19 -3.51 1.97
C LYS A 211 -6.24 -4.08 0.92
N ASN A 212 -5.03 -4.48 1.32
CA ASN A 212 -4.07 -5.09 0.39
C ASN A 212 -4.54 -6.45 -0.13
N GLU A 213 -5.22 -7.27 0.69
CA GLU A 213 -5.83 -8.53 0.23
C GLU A 213 -6.97 -8.30 -0.77
N GLN A 214 -7.82 -7.30 -0.55
CA GLN A 214 -8.87 -6.92 -1.51
C GLN A 214 -8.27 -6.49 -2.85
N LEU A 215 -7.13 -5.78 -2.83
CA LEU A 215 -6.39 -5.43 -4.04
C LEU A 215 -5.86 -6.65 -4.81
N LYS A 216 -5.80 -7.85 -4.22
CA LYS A 216 -5.40 -9.09 -4.92
C LYS A 216 -6.56 -9.80 -5.60
N ILE A 217 -7.81 -9.46 -5.27
CA ILE A 217 -8.98 -10.04 -5.92
C ILE A 217 -9.13 -9.36 -7.28
N LEU A 218 -9.15 -10.15 -8.35
CA LEU A 218 -9.33 -9.64 -9.72
C LEU A 218 -10.73 -8.99 -9.85
N PRO A 219 -10.84 -7.68 -10.13
CA PRO A 219 -12.12 -7.01 -10.29
C PRO A 219 -12.89 -7.57 -11.48
N GLY A 220 -14.23 -7.55 -11.42
CA GLY A 220 -15.08 -8.07 -12.50
C GLY A 220 -14.77 -7.45 -13.87
N VAL A 221 -14.47 -6.15 -13.93
CA VAL A 221 -14.06 -5.46 -15.18
C VAL A 221 -12.75 -5.99 -15.75
N GLU A 222 -11.77 -6.33 -14.89
CA GLU A 222 -10.50 -6.90 -15.33
C GLU A 222 -10.63 -8.39 -15.68
N ASP A 223 -11.47 -9.14 -14.95
CA ASP A 223 -11.78 -10.53 -15.28
C ASP A 223 -12.41 -10.66 -16.68
N GLU A 224 -13.43 -9.84 -16.94
CA GLU A 224 -14.23 -9.90 -18.15
C GLU A 224 -13.50 -9.26 -19.35
N TYR A 225 -13.04 -8.01 -19.22
CA TYR A 225 -12.54 -7.22 -20.35
C TYR A 225 -11.02 -7.22 -20.49
N VAL A 226 -10.31 -8.02 -19.69
CA VAL A 226 -8.87 -8.24 -19.82
C VAL A 226 -8.57 -9.73 -19.87
N ARG A 227 -8.76 -10.47 -18.77
CA ARG A 227 -8.34 -11.89 -18.70
C ARG A 227 -9.10 -12.77 -19.69
N ARG A 228 -10.43 -12.86 -19.59
CA ARG A 228 -11.25 -13.72 -20.47
C ARG A 228 -11.14 -13.30 -21.93
N MET A 229 -11.16 -11.99 -22.18
CA MET A 229 -10.99 -11.45 -23.51
C MET A 229 -9.64 -11.85 -24.14
N TYR A 230 -8.52 -11.67 -23.44
CA TYR A 230 -7.21 -12.05 -23.98
C TYR A 230 -7.06 -13.56 -24.16
N ASP A 231 -7.64 -14.38 -23.27
CA ASP A 231 -7.73 -15.83 -23.46
C ASP A 231 -8.46 -16.17 -24.77
N ALA A 232 -9.60 -15.51 -25.04
CA ALA A 232 -10.40 -15.74 -26.24
C ALA A 232 -9.68 -15.33 -27.53
N ILE A 233 -8.92 -14.24 -27.51
CA ILE A 233 -8.27 -13.69 -28.72
C ILE A 233 -6.80 -14.12 -28.88
N ALA A 234 -6.21 -14.88 -27.95
CA ALA A 234 -4.78 -15.15 -27.87
C ALA A 234 -4.15 -15.63 -29.20
N PRO A 235 -4.72 -16.59 -29.96
CA PRO A 235 -4.12 -17.02 -31.22
C PRO A 235 -4.09 -15.90 -32.27
N HIS A 236 -5.18 -15.15 -32.41
CA HIS A 236 -5.25 -14.04 -33.36
C HIS A 236 -4.36 -12.86 -32.94
N PHE A 237 -4.36 -12.53 -31.65
CA PHE A 237 -3.46 -11.54 -31.08
C PHE A 237 -2.00 -11.88 -31.40
N SER A 238 -1.59 -13.14 -31.16
CA SER A 238 -0.23 -13.60 -31.43
C SER A 238 0.16 -13.44 -32.91
N SER A 239 -0.76 -13.79 -33.83
CA SER A 239 -0.52 -13.68 -35.28
C SER A 239 -0.35 -12.24 -35.80
N THR A 240 -0.83 -11.24 -35.06
CA THR A 240 -0.82 -9.83 -35.49
C THR A 240 0.20 -8.96 -34.75
N ARG A 241 0.93 -9.52 -33.77
CA ARG A 241 1.79 -8.76 -32.84
C ARG A 241 3.16 -9.42 -32.64
N PHE A 242 3.93 -9.55 -33.72
CA PHE A 242 5.29 -10.10 -33.70
C PHE A 242 6.40 -9.04 -33.62
N SER A 243 6.15 -7.81 -34.08
CA SER A 243 7.19 -6.76 -34.11
C SER A 243 7.58 -6.30 -32.71
N ARG A 244 8.89 -6.30 -32.45
CA ARG A 244 9.51 -5.75 -31.24
C ARG A 244 9.63 -4.23 -31.35
N TRP A 245 9.38 -3.52 -30.26
CA TRP A 245 9.48 -2.07 -30.24
C TRP A 245 10.95 -1.65 -30.02
N PRO A 246 11.52 -0.77 -30.86
CA PRO A 246 12.95 -0.42 -30.79
C PRO A 246 13.39 0.08 -29.41
N LYS A 247 12.60 0.93 -28.75
CA LYS A 247 12.91 1.48 -27.42
C LYS A 247 12.92 0.42 -26.32
N VAL A 248 12.07 -0.61 -26.41
CA VAL A 248 12.09 -1.75 -25.49
C VAL A 248 13.35 -2.61 -25.72
N VAL A 249 13.71 -2.84 -26.98
CA VAL A 249 14.94 -3.58 -27.33
C VAL A 249 16.19 -2.81 -26.89
N GLU A 250 16.22 -1.48 -27.05
CA GLU A 250 17.29 -0.60 -26.56
C GLU A 250 17.47 -0.73 -25.04
N PHE A 251 16.38 -0.69 -24.28
CA PHE A 251 16.40 -0.92 -22.84
C PHE A 251 16.99 -2.30 -22.49
N LEU A 252 16.49 -3.37 -23.12
CA LEU A 252 16.98 -4.74 -22.90
C LEU A 252 18.46 -4.90 -23.28
N ASN A 253 18.94 -4.20 -24.31
CA ASN A 253 20.35 -4.18 -24.72
C ASN A 253 21.24 -3.43 -23.71
N SER A 254 20.67 -2.52 -22.91
CA SER A 254 21.38 -1.83 -21.84
C SER A 254 21.55 -2.65 -20.55
N ILE A 255 20.97 -3.85 -20.50
CA ILE A 255 21.08 -4.77 -19.36
C ILE A 255 22.32 -5.64 -19.50
N ASP A 256 23.05 -5.80 -18.39
CA ASP A 256 24.28 -6.57 -18.30
C ASP A 256 24.07 -8.04 -18.67
N LYS A 257 25.11 -8.67 -19.22
CA LYS A 257 25.08 -10.09 -19.58
C LYS A 257 24.92 -10.97 -18.34
N GLY A 258 24.23 -12.09 -18.48
CA GLY A 258 23.95 -13.03 -17.39
C GLY A 258 22.84 -12.57 -16.46
N SER A 259 22.15 -11.47 -16.79
CA SER A 259 21.10 -10.93 -15.93
C SER A 259 19.81 -11.75 -15.95
N VAL A 260 19.08 -11.74 -14.84
CA VAL A 260 17.71 -12.25 -14.72
C VAL A 260 16.71 -11.14 -15.02
N ILE A 261 15.86 -11.32 -16.03
CA ILE A 261 14.90 -10.31 -16.50
C ILE A 261 13.48 -10.84 -16.32
N ALA A 262 12.64 -10.12 -15.58
CA ALA A 262 11.21 -10.43 -15.48
C ALA A 262 10.41 -9.76 -16.60
N ASP A 263 9.63 -10.52 -17.37
CA ASP A 263 8.62 -10.00 -18.31
C ASP A 263 7.22 -10.16 -17.69
N VAL A 264 6.72 -9.09 -17.07
CA VAL A 264 5.45 -9.06 -16.34
C VAL A 264 4.33 -8.63 -17.28
N GLY A 265 3.47 -9.58 -17.65
CA GLY A 265 2.51 -9.48 -18.75
C GLY A 265 3.18 -9.69 -20.10
N CYS A 266 3.86 -10.84 -20.23
CA CYS A 266 4.71 -11.15 -21.39
C CYS A 266 3.96 -11.30 -22.72
N GLY A 267 2.63 -11.38 -22.68
CA GLY A 267 1.78 -11.60 -23.83
C GLY A 267 2.19 -12.86 -24.59
N ASN A 268 2.46 -12.71 -25.89
CA ASN A 268 2.87 -13.81 -26.76
C ASN A 268 4.39 -14.11 -26.73
N GLY A 269 5.12 -13.58 -25.74
CA GLY A 269 6.53 -13.84 -25.51
C GLY A 269 7.49 -13.16 -26.49
N LYS A 270 7.04 -12.11 -27.21
CA LYS A 270 7.84 -11.53 -28.31
C LYS A 270 9.21 -10.97 -27.89
N TYR A 271 9.41 -10.67 -26.61
CA TYR A 271 10.68 -10.16 -26.09
C TYR A 271 11.60 -11.24 -25.51
N LEU A 272 11.11 -12.45 -25.25
CA LEU A 272 11.85 -13.51 -24.54
C LEU A 272 13.09 -14.01 -25.29
N SER A 273 13.11 -13.88 -26.62
CA SER A 273 14.26 -14.20 -27.47
C SER A 273 15.03 -12.96 -27.94
N THR A 274 14.97 -11.85 -27.21
CA THR A 274 15.75 -10.64 -27.57
C THR A 274 17.22 -10.75 -27.15
N ARG A 275 17.50 -11.47 -26.06
CA ARG A 275 18.83 -11.61 -25.46
C ARG A 275 19.05 -13.06 -25.00
N GLU A 276 19.86 -13.82 -25.73
CA GLU A 276 20.19 -15.22 -25.37
C GLU A 276 21.19 -15.32 -24.21
N ASP A 277 21.89 -14.23 -23.91
CA ASP A 277 22.85 -14.11 -22.81
C ASP A 277 22.21 -13.67 -21.48
N CYS A 278 20.88 -13.58 -21.42
CA CYS A 278 20.11 -13.27 -20.21
C CYS A 278 19.06 -14.36 -19.97
N MET A 279 18.65 -14.54 -18.70
CA MET A 279 17.58 -15.46 -18.34
C MET A 279 16.27 -14.68 -18.19
N PHE A 280 15.24 -15.05 -18.96
CA PHE A 280 13.92 -14.44 -18.84
C PHE A 280 13.00 -15.27 -17.93
N LEU A 281 12.30 -14.58 -17.02
CA LEU A 281 11.17 -15.11 -16.27
C LEU A 281 9.91 -14.44 -16.82
N ALA A 282 9.00 -15.22 -17.41
CA ALA A 282 7.84 -14.67 -18.10
C ALA A 282 6.54 -15.06 -17.40
N SER A 283 5.63 -14.10 -17.25
CA SER A 283 4.29 -14.36 -16.71
C SER A 283 3.24 -13.52 -17.42
N ASP A 284 2.06 -14.10 -17.63
CA ASP A 284 0.90 -13.37 -18.14
C ASP A 284 -0.38 -13.80 -17.41
N LEU A 285 -1.38 -12.91 -17.34
CA LEU A 285 -2.66 -13.22 -16.74
C LEU A 285 -3.48 -14.18 -17.63
N SER A 286 -3.27 -14.13 -18.95
CA SER A 286 -3.94 -14.97 -19.94
C SER A 286 -3.26 -16.33 -20.07
N ILE A 287 -3.99 -17.39 -19.75
CA ILE A 287 -3.58 -18.78 -19.99
C ILE A 287 -3.41 -19.02 -21.50
N GLY A 288 -4.27 -18.43 -22.34
CA GLY A 288 -4.17 -18.53 -23.80
C GLY A 288 -2.84 -18.00 -24.34
N LEU A 289 -2.37 -16.86 -23.84
CA LEU A 289 -1.09 -16.27 -24.23
C LEU A 289 0.12 -17.02 -23.65
N VAL A 290 0.00 -17.57 -22.44
CA VAL A 290 1.01 -18.48 -21.87
C VAL A 290 1.16 -19.74 -22.72
N ASN A 291 0.06 -20.34 -23.17
CA ASN A 291 0.09 -21.48 -24.09
C ASN A 291 0.80 -21.15 -25.40
N VAL A 292 0.54 -19.96 -25.96
CA VAL A 292 1.27 -19.46 -27.15
C VAL A 292 2.77 -19.34 -26.91
N CYS A 293 3.20 -18.95 -25.70
CA CYS A 293 4.61 -18.91 -25.34
C CYS A 293 5.21 -20.32 -25.30
N MET A 294 4.51 -21.27 -24.68
CA MET A 294 4.95 -22.67 -24.60
C MET A 294 5.03 -23.33 -25.99
N GLU A 295 4.10 -23.05 -26.90
CA GLU A 295 4.17 -23.49 -28.30
C GLU A 295 5.41 -22.96 -29.03
N LYS A 296 5.92 -21.79 -28.61
CA LYS A 296 7.19 -21.22 -29.10
C LYS A 296 8.41 -21.69 -28.31
N SER A 297 8.25 -22.69 -27.44
CA SER A 297 9.30 -23.21 -26.56
C SER A 297 9.86 -22.18 -25.57
N PHE A 298 9.03 -21.23 -25.13
CA PHE A 298 9.36 -20.32 -24.03
C PHE A 298 8.74 -20.79 -22.72
N ASP A 299 9.49 -20.65 -21.63
CA ASP A 299 8.97 -20.85 -20.28
C ASP A 299 8.15 -19.61 -19.86
N ALA A 300 6.85 -19.80 -19.67
CA ALA A 300 5.95 -18.77 -19.18
C ALA A 300 4.95 -19.37 -18.19
N VAL A 301 4.51 -18.58 -17.21
CA VAL A 301 3.56 -19.00 -16.18
C VAL A 301 2.33 -18.10 -16.16
N ALA A 302 1.15 -18.70 -15.95
CA ALA A 302 -0.07 -17.95 -15.73
C ALA A 302 -0.06 -17.30 -14.34
N ALA A 303 -0.04 -15.97 -14.27
CA ALA A 303 -0.04 -15.22 -13.02
C ALA A 303 -0.59 -13.79 -13.18
N ASP A 304 -1.22 -13.27 -12.11
CA ASP A 304 -1.54 -11.85 -12.01
C ASP A 304 -0.26 -11.04 -11.75
N GLY A 305 -0.01 -10.02 -12.56
CA GLY A 305 1.13 -9.12 -12.41
C GLY A 305 1.18 -8.39 -11.06
N LEU A 306 0.06 -8.30 -10.34
CA LEU A 306 0.01 -7.74 -8.98
C LEU A 306 0.52 -8.70 -7.89
N ASN A 307 0.74 -9.97 -8.24
CA ASN A 307 1.22 -11.02 -7.35
C ASN A 307 2.08 -12.03 -8.14
N CYS A 308 3.19 -11.53 -8.68
CA CYS A 308 4.10 -12.30 -9.51
C CYS A 308 4.72 -13.48 -8.73
N PRO A 309 4.89 -14.67 -9.33
CA PRO A 309 5.45 -15.85 -8.68
C PRO A 309 7.00 -15.81 -8.58
N TYR A 310 7.56 -14.61 -8.43
CA TYR A 310 9.01 -14.38 -8.35
C TYR A 310 9.41 -14.03 -6.93
N ARG A 311 10.62 -14.43 -6.53
CA ARG A 311 11.15 -14.16 -5.19
C ARG A 311 11.47 -12.67 -5.03
N ASP A 312 11.46 -12.19 -3.79
CA ASP A 312 11.91 -10.83 -3.49
C ASP A 312 13.37 -10.66 -3.97
N SER A 313 13.66 -9.51 -4.57
CA SER A 313 15.02 -9.11 -4.98
C SER A 313 15.79 -10.15 -5.81
N SER A 314 15.10 -10.89 -6.67
CA SER A 314 15.69 -11.96 -7.49
C SER A 314 15.93 -11.58 -8.95
N CYS A 315 15.45 -10.43 -9.39
CA CYS A 315 15.56 -9.96 -10.78
C CYS A 315 16.43 -8.71 -10.88
N ASP A 316 17.12 -8.58 -12.00
CA ASP A 316 18.09 -7.52 -12.27
C ASP A 316 17.46 -6.40 -13.08
N ALA A 317 16.55 -6.80 -13.96
CA ALA A 317 15.70 -5.91 -14.70
C ALA A 317 14.29 -6.48 -14.81
N ALA A 318 13.33 -5.63 -15.17
CA ALA A 318 12.00 -6.06 -15.55
C ALA A 318 11.46 -5.24 -16.71
N ILE A 319 10.55 -5.83 -17.47
CA ILE A 319 9.73 -5.13 -18.45
C ILE A 319 8.26 -5.41 -18.15
N CYS A 320 7.42 -4.40 -18.34
CA CYS A 320 5.98 -4.48 -18.20
C CYS A 320 5.34 -3.67 -19.33
N ILE A 321 5.19 -4.33 -20.47
CA ILE A 321 4.93 -3.67 -21.74
C ILE A 321 3.45 -3.75 -22.09
N ALA A 322 2.78 -2.61 -22.10
CA ALA A 322 1.36 -2.50 -22.44
C ALA A 322 0.44 -3.31 -21.51
N VAL A 323 0.69 -3.25 -20.20
CA VAL A 323 -0.06 -3.99 -19.17
C VAL A 323 -0.78 -3.06 -18.20
N VAL A 324 -0.10 -2.04 -17.67
CA VAL A 324 -0.62 -1.21 -16.56
C VAL A 324 -1.93 -0.49 -16.89
N HIS A 325 -2.20 -0.22 -18.17
CA HIS A 325 -3.48 0.37 -18.62
C HIS A 325 -4.65 -0.60 -18.55
N HIS A 326 -4.42 -1.91 -18.42
CA HIS A 326 -5.48 -2.89 -18.18
C HIS A 326 -5.92 -2.94 -16.71
N ILE A 327 -5.26 -2.20 -15.81
CA ILE A 327 -5.52 -2.25 -14.38
C ILE A 327 -6.48 -1.12 -13.96
N SER A 328 -7.63 -1.52 -13.42
CA SER A 328 -8.85 -0.69 -13.34
C SER A 328 -8.80 0.43 -12.30
N SER A 329 -7.95 0.33 -11.29
CA SER A 329 -7.89 1.31 -10.21
C SER A 329 -6.48 1.81 -9.98
N VAL A 330 -6.37 3.05 -9.51
CA VAL A 330 -5.08 3.68 -9.18
C VAL A 330 -4.32 2.85 -8.15
N GLU A 331 -5.00 2.32 -7.13
CA GLU A 331 -4.36 1.53 -6.09
C GLU A 331 -3.88 0.16 -6.58
N ARG A 332 -4.62 -0.48 -7.50
CA ARG A 332 -4.14 -1.71 -8.18
C ARG A 332 -2.96 -1.40 -9.11
N ARG A 333 -2.95 -0.27 -9.81
CA ARG A 333 -1.81 0.19 -10.62
C ARG A 333 -0.56 0.43 -9.78
N LYS A 334 -0.69 1.08 -8.62
CA LYS A 334 0.40 1.22 -7.65
C LYS A 334 0.87 -0.14 -7.14
N ARG A 335 -0.04 -1.09 -6.88
CA ARG A 335 0.31 -2.45 -6.48
C ARG A 335 1.14 -3.17 -7.54
N LEU A 336 0.80 -3.04 -8.83
CA LEU A 336 1.60 -3.61 -9.93
C LEU A 336 3.03 -3.06 -9.92
N VAL A 337 3.19 -1.73 -9.82
CA VAL A 337 4.52 -1.10 -9.72
C VAL A 337 5.27 -1.58 -8.47
N ALA A 338 4.60 -1.67 -7.32
CA ALA A 338 5.19 -2.16 -6.08
C ALA A 338 5.62 -3.63 -6.19
N GLU A 339 4.86 -4.46 -6.90
CA GLU A 339 5.19 -5.86 -7.15
C GLU A 339 6.41 -6.00 -8.08
N ILE A 340 6.50 -5.17 -9.12
CA ILE A 340 7.71 -5.11 -9.97
C ILE A 340 8.92 -4.63 -9.16
N ALA A 341 8.76 -3.61 -8.31
CA ALA A 341 9.83 -3.14 -7.44
C ALA A 341 10.27 -4.22 -6.43
N ARG A 342 9.33 -5.01 -5.88
CA ARG A 342 9.61 -6.11 -4.94
C ARG A 342 10.53 -7.17 -5.54
N VAL A 343 10.33 -7.53 -6.81
CA VAL A 343 11.10 -8.60 -7.46
C VAL A 343 12.48 -8.14 -7.92
N LEU A 344 12.67 -6.84 -8.10
CA LEU A 344 13.96 -6.25 -8.47
C LEU A 344 14.91 -6.22 -7.27
N ARG A 345 16.19 -6.50 -7.51
CA ARG A 345 17.24 -6.13 -6.55
C ARG A 345 17.36 -4.61 -6.45
N ARG A 346 17.87 -4.11 -5.33
CA ARG A 346 18.20 -2.69 -5.18
C ARG A 346 19.13 -2.23 -6.31
N GLY A 347 18.77 -1.13 -6.99
CA GLY A 347 19.44 -0.64 -8.19
C GLY A 347 18.99 -1.30 -9.49
N GLY A 348 18.18 -2.35 -9.43
CA GLY A 348 17.58 -3.00 -10.60
C GLY A 348 16.61 -2.05 -11.31
N ARG A 349 16.52 -2.14 -12.63
CA ARG A 349 15.75 -1.21 -13.46
C ARG A 349 14.55 -1.89 -14.11
N ALA A 350 13.42 -1.20 -14.19
CA ALA A 350 12.26 -1.66 -14.92
C ALA A 350 11.78 -0.65 -15.95
N LEU A 351 11.32 -1.14 -17.10
CA LEU A 351 10.62 -0.36 -18.12
C LEU A 351 9.12 -0.69 -18.11
N ILE A 352 8.29 0.31 -17.86
CA ILE A 352 6.82 0.22 -17.98
C ILE A 352 6.38 1.03 -19.19
N THR A 353 5.49 0.47 -20.02
CA THR A 353 4.84 1.21 -21.11
C THR A 353 3.32 1.16 -21.00
N ALA A 354 2.65 2.28 -21.26
CA ALA A 354 1.21 2.39 -21.20
C ALA A 354 0.65 3.20 -22.38
N TRP A 355 -0.56 2.88 -22.83
CA TRP A 355 -1.20 3.63 -23.92
C TRP A 355 -1.52 5.05 -23.46
N ALA A 356 -1.20 6.01 -24.30
CA ALA A 356 -1.31 7.43 -24.02
C ALA A 356 -2.68 7.99 -24.43
N MET A 357 -3.09 9.12 -23.86
CA MET A 357 -4.18 9.94 -24.39
C MET A 357 -3.80 10.58 -25.73
N GLU A 358 -2.51 10.80 -25.97
CA GLU A 358 -1.94 11.43 -27.16
C GLU A 358 -1.81 10.40 -28.31
N GLN A 359 -2.94 9.94 -28.84
CA GLN A 359 -2.98 9.00 -29.96
C GLN A 359 -2.62 9.68 -31.30
N GLU A 360 -1.81 9.05 -32.14
CA GLU A 360 -1.38 9.60 -33.45
C GLU A 360 -2.56 9.85 -34.43
N LYS A 361 -3.67 9.10 -34.26
CA LYS A 361 -4.87 9.19 -35.12
C LYS A 361 -6.14 9.23 -34.26
N PRO A 362 -6.46 10.35 -33.59
CA PRO A 362 -7.59 10.45 -32.66
C PRO A 362 -8.94 10.07 -33.28
N ALA A 363 -9.21 10.53 -34.51
CA ALA A 363 -10.41 10.22 -35.29
C ALA A 363 -10.61 8.72 -35.62
N LYS A 364 -9.58 7.89 -35.45
CA LYS A 364 -9.66 6.42 -35.61
C LYS A 364 -9.55 5.67 -34.28
N THR A 365 -9.31 6.38 -33.18
CA THR A 365 -9.01 5.82 -31.86
C THR A 365 -9.96 6.40 -30.82
N ILE A 366 -9.49 7.34 -29.99
CA ILE A 366 -10.21 7.87 -28.81
C ILE A 366 -11.58 8.44 -29.18
N GLU A 367 -11.75 9.06 -30.35
CA GLU A 367 -13.05 9.62 -30.77
C GLU A 367 -14.09 8.54 -31.11
N LYS A 368 -13.66 7.30 -31.33
CA LYS A 368 -14.54 6.15 -31.66
C LYS A 368 -14.68 5.15 -30.53
N TRP A 369 -13.80 5.19 -29.53
CA TRP A 369 -13.83 4.27 -28.42
C TRP A 369 -14.93 4.65 -27.43
N GLU A 370 -15.51 3.64 -26.81
CA GLU A 370 -16.56 3.85 -25.82
C GLU A 370 -15.91 4.31 -24.51
N LYS A 371 -16.22 5.54 -24.09
CA LYS A 371 -15.70 6.13 -22.85
C LYS A 371 -16.49 5.61 -21.66
N ILE A 372 -15.80 5.21 -20.60
CA ILE A 372 -16.40 4.75 -19.35
C ILE A 372 -16.49 5.92 -18.37
N GLU A 373 -15.36 6.33 -17.81
CA GLU A 373 -15.23 7.45 -16.87
C GLU A 373 -13.79 8.00 -16.91
N GLY A 374 -13.60 9.30 -16.73
CA GLY A 374 -12.25 9.88 -16.67
C GLY A 374 -11.43 9.59 -17.93
N ASN A 375 -10.34 8.83 -17.78
CA ASN A 375 -9.47 8.37 -18.87
C ASN A 375 -9.66 6.87 -19.20
N ASP A 376 -10.77 6.28 -18.78
CA ASP A 376 -11.08 4.86 -18.99
C ASP A 376 -11.94 4.66 -20.24
N PHE A 377 -11.57 3.66 -21.05
CA PHE A 377 -12.20 3.36 -22.33
C PHE A 377 -12.36 1.85 -22.54
N PHE A 378 -13.42 1.48 -23.26
CA PHE A 378 -13.50 0.20 -23.94
C PHE A 378 -12.97 0.31 -25.36
N VAL A 379 -11.86 -0.40 -25.62
CA VAL A 379 -11.18 -0.44 -26.91
C VAL A 379 -11.63 -1.69 -27.68
N PRO A 380 -12.21 -1.57 -28.89
CA PRO A 380 -12.70 -2.71 -29.64
C PRO A 380 -11.56 -3.53 -30.26
N TRP A 381 -11.70 -4.85 -30.23
CA TRP A 381 -10.87 -5.80 -30.96
C TRP A 381 -11.73 -6.57 -31.95
N HIS A 382 -11.41 -6.46 -33.24
CA HIS A 382 -12.17 -7.11 -34.31
C HIS A 382 -11.51 -8.44 -34.65
N LEU A 383 -12.18 -9.54 -34.31
CA LEU A 383 -11.76 -10.90 -34.64
C LEU A 383 -12.62 -11.42 -35.80
N PRO A 384 -12.05 -11.79 -36.96
CA PRO A 384 -12.82 -12.40 -38.04
C PRO A 384 -13.54 -13.66 -37.54
N SER A 385 -14.83 -13.81 -37.82
CA SER A 385 -15.66 -14.87 -37.23
C SER A 385 -15.15 -16.29 -37.54
N HIS A 386 -14.47 -16.50 -38.68
CA HIS A 386 -13.84 -17.79 -39.02
C HIS A 386 -12.64 -18.16 -38.13
N ARG A 387 -12.09 -17.20 -37.37
CA ARG A 387 -11.00 -17.39 -36.40
C ARG A 387 -11.50 -17.41 -34.95
N THR A 388 -12.79 -17.22 -34.72
CA THR A 388 -13.38 -17.34 -33.39
C THR A 388 -13.41 -18.81 -33.01
N GLN A 389 -12.87 -19.15 -31.84
CA GLN A 389 -12.99 -20.50 -31.30
C GLN A 389 -14.42 -20.71 -30.82
N LYS A 390 -15.03 -21.86 -31.15
CA LYS A 390 -16.42 -22.20 -30.78
C LYS A 390 -16.74 -21.98 -29.30
N GLN A 391 -15.78 -22.26 -28.42
CA GLN A 391 -15.92 -22.09 -26.96
C GLN A 391 -16.06 -20.62 -26.52
N HIS A 392 -15.66 -19.65 -27.35
CA HIS A 392 -15.69 -18.21 -27.08
C HIS A 392 -16.71 -17.45 -27.94
N GLU A 393 -17.54 -18.14 -28.74
CA GLU A 393 -18.57 -17.50 -29.59
C GLU A 393 -19.71 -16.86 -28.76
N GLN A 394 -19.94 -17.34 -27.54
CA GLN A 394 -20.97 -16.84 -26.62
C GLN A 394 -20.38 -16.04 -25.46
N ASP A 395 -19.16 -15.52 -25.61
CA ASP A 395 -18.52 -14.74 -24.55
C ASP A 395 -19.26 -13.40 -24.33
N PRO A 396 -19.77 -13.11 -23.12
CA PRO A 396 -20.57 -11.92 -22.85
C PRO A 396 -19.84 -10.60 -23.14
N CYS A 397 -18.51 -10.59 -23.13
CA CYS A 397 -17.72 -9.40 -23.46
C CYS A 397 -17.60 -9.10 -24.97
N SER A 398 -18.31 -9.88 -25.80
CA SER A 398 -18.17 -9.87 -27.25
C SER A 398 -19.51 -9.68 -27.96
N VAL A 399 -19.49 -8.93 -29.07
CA VAL A 399 -20.68 -8.68 -29.90
C VAL A 399 -20.38 -9.09 -31.35
N ARG A 400 -21.25 -9.92 -31.92
CA ARG A 400 -21.16 -10.29 -33.34
C ARG A 400 -21.63 -9.13 -34.20
N LYS A 401 -20.82 -8.73 -35.18
CA LYS A 401 -21.16 -7.73 -36.19
C LYS A 401 -20.99 -8.32 -37.58
N THR A 402 -21.96 -8.08 -38.45
CA THR A 402 -21.95 -8.53 -39.84
C THR A 402 -22.03 -7.31 -40.75
N THR A 403 -21.16 -7.29 -41.75
CA THR A 403 -21.16 -6.35 -42.88
C THR A 403 -21.48 -7.13 -44.16
N PRO A 404 -21.83 -6.48 -45.29
CA PRO A 404 -22.15 -7.18 -46.54
C PRO A 404 -21.05 -8.14 -47.00
N ASP A 405 -19.78 -7.82 -46.73
CA ASP A 405 -18.62 -8.56 -47.22
C ASP A 405 -17.91 -9.40 -46.15
N ASP A 406 -18.14 -9.13 -44.85
CA ASP A 406 -17.41 -9.79 -43.75
C ASP A 406 -18.23 -9.93 -42.46
N SER A 407 -17.90 -10.95 -41.65
CA SER A 407 -18.42 -11.12 -40.28
C SER A 407 -17.30 -11.14 -39.24
N PHE A 408 -17.51 -10.39 -38.16
CA PHE A 408 -16.56 -10.21 -37.07
C PHE A 408 -17.21 -10.47 -35.71
N GLN A 409 -16.44 -11.04 -34.79
CA GLN A 409 -16.69 -10.95 -33.36
C GLN A 409 -15.92 -9.75 -32.82
N VAL A 410 -16.61 -8.78 -32.20
CA VAL A 410 -15.98 -7.60 -31.61
C VAL A 410 -15.91 -7.76 -30.11
N TYR A 411 -14.70 -7.91 -29.58
CA TYR A 411 -14.44 -7.96 -28.15
C TYR A 411 -14.16 -6.55 -27.63
N LYS A 412 -14.67 -6.22 -26.44
CA LYS A 412 -14.30 -4.99 -25.72
C LYS A 412 -13.11 -5.26 -24.81
N ARG A 413 -12.20 -4.30 -24.72
CA ARG A 413 -11.01 -4.39 -23.86
C ARG A 413 -10.94 -3.17 -22.97
N TYR A 414 -10.75 -3.36 -21.67
CA TYR A 414 -10.61 -2.23 -20.75
C TYR A 414 -9.22 -1.60 -20.86
N TYR A 415 -9.18 -0.26 -20.98
CA TYR A 415 -7.97 0.55 -21.04
C TYR A 415 -8.15 1.82 -20.21
N HIS A 416 -7.26 2.07 -19.26
CA HIS A 416 -6.97 3.39 -18.72
C HIS A 416 -5.87 4.04 -19.56
N LEU A 417 -6.18 5.13 -20.26
CA LEU A 417 -5.21 5.86 -21.06
C LEU A 417 -4.47 6.90 -20.21
N PHE A 418 -3.15 6.89 -20.27
CA PHE A 418 -2.32 7.77 -19.46
C PHE A 418 -2.11 9.12 -20.13
N GLN A 419 -2.16 10.20 -19.35
CA GLN A 419 -1.74 11.53 -19.79
C GLN A 419 -0.25 11.75 -19.56
N GLU A 420 0.31 12.79 -20.18
CA GLU A 420 1.68 13.23 -19.92
C GLU A 420 1.96 13.38 -18.41
N GLY A 421 3.05 12.77 -17.95
CA GLY A 421 3.48 12.79 -16.54
C GLY A 421 2.68 11.89 -15.59
N GLU A 422 1.52 11.34 -15.99
CA GLU A 422 0.69 10.51 -15.11
C GLU A 422 1.39 9.20 -14.72
N LEU A 423 2.01 8.51 -15.69
CA LEU A 423 2.71 7.25 -15.44
C LEU A 423 3.94 7.45 -14.55
N GLU A 424 4.65 8.55 -14.72
CA GLU A 424 5.80 8.92 -13.89
C GLU A 424 5.37 9.24 -12.46
N ALA A 425 4.30 10.02 -12.30
CA ALA A 425 3.72 10.34 -11.00
C ALA A 425 3.22 9.07 -10.28
N LEU A 426 2.60 8.13 -11.00
CA LEU A 426 2.20 6.83 -10.48
C LEU A 426 3.40 6.08 -9.90
N VAL A 427 4.49 5.96 -10.67
CA VAL A 427 5.71 5.27 -10.24
C VAL A 427 6.32 5.95 -9.00
N ASN A 428 6.48 7.27 -9.01
CA ASN A 428 7.08 8.01 -7.90
C ASN A 428 6.20 8.02 -6.63
N SER A 429 4.91 7.71 -6.75
CA SER A 429 4.01 7.57 -5.59
C SER A 429 4.21 6.25 -4.83
N VAL A 430 4.93 5.28 -5.41
CA VAL A 430 5.14 3.95 -4.84
C VAL A 430 6.45 3.88 -4.05
N PRO A 431 6.41 3.58 -2.74
CA PRO A 431 7.62 3.37 -1.95
C PRO A 431 8.48 2.25 -2.54
N GLY A 432 9.78 2.48 -2.66
CA GLY A 432 10.70 1.51 -3.24
C GLY A 432 10.91 1.66 -4.75
N ALA A 433 10.12 2.49 -5.45
CA ALA A 433 10.31 2.81 -6.86
C ALA A 433 10.68 4.28 -7.05
N ARG A 434 11.62 4.55 -7.96
CA ARG A 434 12.02 5.92 -8.34
C ARG A 434 12.14 6.01 -9.84
N ALA A 435 11.35 6.86 -10.48
CA ALA A 435 11.49 7.12 -11.91
C ALA A 435 12.88 7.72 -12.19
N VAL A 436 13.55 7.23 -13.23
CA VAL A 436 14.87 7.69 -13.67
C VAL A 436 14.86 8.24 -15.09
N ASP A 437 13.90 7.82 -15.92
CA ASP A 437 13.69 8.35 -17.26
C ASP A 437 12.21 8.20 -17.65
N SER A 438 11.71 9.10 -18.50
CA SER A 438 10.32 9.18 -18.93
C SER A 438 10.27 9.72 -20.36
N PHE A 439 9.61 9.01 -21.27
CA PHE A 439 9.55 9.39 -22.67
C PHE A 439 8.28 8.91 -23.37
N PHE A 440 7.99 9.53 -24.50
CA PHE A 440 6.87 9.18 -25.37
C PHE A 440 7.34 8.35 -26.58
N ASP A 441 6.68 7.23 -26.88
CA ASP A 441 6.94 6.40 -28.06
C ASP A 441 5.64 5.90 -28.70
N LYS A 442 5.33 6.40 -29.91
CA LYS A 442 4.21 5.96 -30.77
C LYS A 442 2.89 5.74 -30.02
N SER A 443 2.39 6.80 -29.39
CA SER A 443 1.15 6.78 -28.58
C SER A 443 1.22 5.97 -27.29
N ASN A 444 2.43 5.82 -26.74
CA ASN A 444 2.65 5.24 -25.43
C ASN A 444 3.47 6.20 -24.57
N TRP A 445 3.11 6.32 -23.29
CA TRP A 445 3.99 6.84 -22.26
C TRP A 445 4.83 5.69 -21.70
N CYS A 446 6.13 5.93 -21.58
CA CYS A 446 7.11 4.97 -21.12
C CYS A 446 7.85 5.57 -19.92
N VAL A 447 8.05 4.77 -18.87
CA VAL A 447 8.85 5.16 -17.70
C VAL A 447 9.85 4.06 -17.41
N ILE A 448 11.12 4.46 -17.24
CA ILE A 448 12.14 3.62 -16.65
C ILE A 448 12.25 4.02 -15.18
N PHE A 449 12.20 3.04 -14.29
CA PHE A 449 12.38 3.27 -12.86
C PHE A 449 13.41 2.33 -12.26
N GLU A 450 13.98 2.74 -11.13
CA GLU A 450 14.94 1.97 -10.34
C GLU A 450 14.33 1.56 -9.00
N ALA A 451 14.58 0.33 -8.59
CA ALA A 451 14.24 -0.16 -7.25
C ALA A 451 15.21 0.42 -6.20
N THR A 452 14.67 1.08 -5.18
CA THR A 452 15.46 1.81 -4.17
C THR A 452 15.59 1.07 -2.83
N ALA A 453 14.76 0.05 -2.62
CA ALA A 453 14.72 -0.75 -1.40
C ALA A 453 15.27 -2.16 -1.65
#